data_AF-A0A0M0JSU7-F1
#
_entry.id   AF-A0A0M0JSU7-F1
#
_cell.length_a   1.000
_cell.length_b   1.000
_cell.length_c   1.000
_cell.angle_alpha   90.00
_cell.angle_beta   90.00
_cell.angle_gamma   90.00
#
_symmetry.space_group_name_H-M   'P 1'
#
loop_
_entity.id
_entity.type
_entity.pdbx_description
1 polymer ?
#
loop_
_entity_poly.entity_id
_entity_poly.type
_entity_poly.pdbx_seq_one_letter_code
_entity_poly.pdbx_strand_id
1 'polypeptide(L)'
;MAVTAKSPTPNFGLRSVTPQAHSVALVALGCPKNTVDAEVMLGDLQRSGLRVISDPSKADVVIVNTCAFVDDAKSESISAIIEAAQLKAERSSPVRGLFVTGCMAQRYSDDLATELPEVDAVVGFEHYSDLPQQVHALLARGADEEVAPAQVFVGSASVPFRSEETRVRLTASHTAYLRVAEGCDHACTFCAIPGFRGKFRSKPFNIALAEATRLVESGVREINLIAEDTNQYGSDWGEQDGRRLADFLHALAELPGLRWIRLLYCYPSYFSPELVDAIAGIDKVVKYIDIPLQHLSPTVLQRMRRPPASNTLSLLRKLRERVPSLTLRTTFISGFPGETAEEHAELMERVRELQFERGGAFAYSQEEGTPAATMPDQVDADVKEARRDELIASFQEYAEAWATAQVGRELRVLVDKIEGEDAIARTEADAPDIDGSCRLMGCAHLAPGTELLATVIAADVMELVAIPSTSEKAIAHFSAPPPVQEQACDHDHNHDHDH
;
A
#
# COMPACT_ATOMS: atom_id res chain seq x y z
N MET A 1 59.09 -3.28 -59.83
CA MET A 1 60.05 -2.42 -59.10
C MET A 1 59.20 -1.47 -58.28
N ALA A 2 58.96 -1.82 -57.01
CA ALA A 2 59.45 -1.12 -55.81
C ALA A 2 58.77 0.27 -55.64
N VAL A 3 58.10 0.61 -54.55
CA VAL A 3 58.51 0.51 -53.14
C VAL A 3 57.27 0.48 -52.22
N THR A 4 57.38 -0.34 -51.18
CA THR A 4 56.52 -0.48 -50.00
C THR A 4 56.57 0.73 -49.06
N ALA A 5 55.42 1.12 -48.50
CA ALA A 5 55.36 1.80 -47.20
C ALA A 5 54.14 1.28 -46.41
N LYS A 6 54.41 0.50 -45.36
CA LYS A 6 53.44 0.13 -44.31
C LYS A 6 53.39 1.27 -43.29
N SER A 7 52.19 1.73 -42.95
CA SER A 7 51.90 2.47 -41.72
C SER A 7 50.94 1.65 -40.86
N PRO A 8 51.17 1.52 -39.53
CA PRO A 8 50.40 0.65 -38.67
C PRO A 8 49.08 1.32 -38.24
N THR A 9 47.97 0.61 -38.40
CA THR A 9 46.72 0.91 -37.70
C THR A 9 46.90 0.62 -36.21
N PRO A 10 46.53 1.54 -35.30
CA PRO A 10 46.52 1.24 -33.87
C PRO A 10 45.37 0.29 -33.58
N ASN A 11 45.72 -0.90 -33.11
CA ASN A 11 44.80 -1.87 -32.55
C ASN A 11 44.35 -1.37 -31.16
N PHE A 12 43.28 -0.58 -31.11
CA PHE A 12 42.58 -0.33 -29.86
C PHE A 12 41.74 -1.57 -29.56
N GLY A 13 42.32 -2.48 -28.79
CA GLY A 13 41.59 -3.58 -28.17
C GLY A 13 40.46 -3.00 -27.32
N LEU A 14 39.24 -3.10 -27.84
CA LEU A 14 38.03 -3.01 -27.03
C LEU A 14 38.09 -4.18 -26.06
N ARG A 15 38.56 -3.92 -24.84
CA ARG A 15 38.16 -4.73 -23.69
C ARG A 15 36.66 -4.49 -23.51
N SER A 16 35.86 -5.37 -24.11
CA SER A 16 34.46 -5.52 -23.74
C SER A 16 34.41 -6.10 -22.33
N VAL A 17 34.40 -5.22 -21.33
CA VAL A 17 33.87 -5.54 -20.01
C VAL A 17 32.66 -4.64 -19.86
N THR A 18 31.49 -5.12 -20.27
CA THR A 18 30.24 -4.59 -19.72
C THR A 18 30.35 -4.76 -18.20
N PRO A 19 30.33 -3.69 -17.39
CA PRO A 19 30.27 -3.85 -15.94
C PRO A 19 29.00 -4.66 -15.66
N GLN A 20 29.15 -5.77 -14.95
CA GLN A 20 28.01 -6.53 -14.46
C GLN A 20 27.17 -5.55 -13.61
N ALA A 21 25.95 -5.27 -14.04
CA ALA A 21 25.11 -4.27 -13.38
C ALA A 21 24.95 -4.63 -11.89
N HIS A 22 25.35 -3.70 -11.01
CA HIS A 22 25.16 -3.86 -9.58
C HIS A 22 23.69 -4.06 -9.26
N SER A 23 23.42 -4.83 -8.23
CA SER A 23 22.11 -5.30 -7.85
C SER A 23 21.63 -4.69 -6.54
N VAL A 24 20.34 -4.41 -6.48
CA VAL A 24 19.68 -3.85 -5.30
C VAL A 24 18.48 -4.71 -4.92
N ALA A 25 18.30 -4.94 -3.64
CA ALA A 25 17.07 -5.51 -3.09
C ALA A 25 16.42 -4.49 -2.17
N LEU A 26 15.09 -4.44 -2.17
CA LEU A 26 14.32 -3.58 -1.30
C LEU A 26 13.37 -4.42 -0.45
N VAL A 27 13.45 -4.26 0.86
CA VAL A 27 12.50 -4.81 1.82
C VAL A 27 11.45 -3.73 2.09
N ALA A 28 10.23 -3.94 1.58
CA ALA A 28 9.13 -3.00 1.72
C ALA A 28 8.26 -3.36 2.93
N LEU A 29 8.17 -2.46 3.91
CA LEU A 29 7.36 -2.65 5.11
C LEU A 29 6.26 -1.59 5.24
N GLY A 30 5.30 -1.87 6.10
CA GLY A 30 4.27 -0.90 6.48
C GLY A 30 3.04 -0.92 5.59
N CYS A 31 2.64 0.25 5.09
CA CYS A 31 1.31 0.45 4.52
C CYS A 31 1.33 0.64 2.99
N PRO A 32 0.16 0.62 2.32
CA PRO A 32 0.05 0.84 0.87
C PRO A 32 0.73 2.12 0.36
N LYS A 33 0.73 3.19 1.15
CA LYS A 33 1.41 4.45 0.81
C LYS A 33 2.94 4.25 0.74
N ASN A 34 3.48 3.50 1.69
CA ASN A 34 4.90 3.14 1.72
C ASN A 34 5.26 2.16 0.60
N THR A 35 4.33 1.29 0.21
CA THR A 35 4.48 0.42 -0.97
C THR A 35 4.64 1.26 -2.24
N VAL A 36 3.79 2.28 -2.46
CA VAL A 36 3.94 3.19 -3.60
C VAL A 36 5.30 3.91 -3.58
N ASP A 37 5.74 4.40 -2.42
CA ASP A 37 7.09 4.99 -2.28
C ASP A 37 8.19 4.01 -2.70
N ALA A 38 8.11 2.75 -2.27
CA ALA A 38 9.05 1.69 -2.67
C ALA A 38 9.03 1.41 -4.18
N GLU A 39 7.84 1.28 -4.79
CA GLU A 39 7.70 1.03 -6.23
C GLU A 39 8.35 2.14 -7.06
N VAL A 40 8.22 3.40 -6.62
CA VAL A 40 8.83 4.57 -7.26
C VAL A 40 10.36 4.52 -7.13
N MET A 41 10.88 4.30 -5.91
CA MET A 41 12.32 4.17 -5.66
C MET A 41 12.94 3.05 -6.51
N LEU A 42 12.29 1.89 -6.59
CA LEU A 42 12.75 0.78 -7.44
C LEU A 42 12.79 1.16 -8.93
N GLY A 43 11.79 1.90 -9.41
CA GLY A 43 11.79 2.42 -10.77
C GLY A 43 12.96 3.36 -11.06
N ASP A 44 13.30 4.25 -10.13
CA ASP A 44 14.45 5.15 -10.26
C ASP A 44 15.78 4.38 -10.28
N LEU A 45 15.94 3.43 -9.36
CA LEU A 45 17.11 2.56 -9.28
C LEU A 45 17.29 1.77 -10.58
N GLN A 46 16.22 1.16 -11.10
CA GLN A 46 16.27 0.40 -12.34
C GLN A 46 16.66 1.30 -13.54
N ARG A 47 16.07 2.48 -13.67
CA ARG A 47 16.41 3.44 -14.74
C ARG A 47 17.86 3.94 -14.67
N SER A 48 18.45 3.93 -13.48
CA SER A 48 19.86 4.28 -13.29
C SER A 48 20.84 3.16 -13.67
N GLY A 49 20.36 2.01 -14.15
CA GLY A 49 21.18 0.87 -14.57
C GLY A 49 21.45 -0.15 -13.47
N LEU A 50 20.80 -0.05 -12.31
CA LEU A 50 20.87 -1.07 -11.25
C LEU A 50 19.87 -2.21 -11.53
N ARG A 51 20.26 -3.44 -11.20
CA ARG A 51 19.39 -4.62 -11.32
C ARG A 51 18.59 -4.81 -10.03
N VAL A 52 17.28 -4.60 -10.10
CA VAL A 52 16.38 -4.89 -8.96
C VAL A 52 16.22 -6.41 -8.83
N ILE A 53 16.44 -6.94 -7.64
CA ILE A 53 16.24 -8.35 -7.31
C ILE A 53 15.40 -8.49 -6.04
N SER A 54 14.76 -9.66 -5.87
CA SER A 54 13.87 -9.91 -4.73
C SER A 54 14.56 -10.46 -3.48
N ASP A 55 15.75 -11.05 -3.62
CA ASP A 55 16.47 -11.73 -2.55
C ASP A 55 17.58 -10.81 -1.98
N PRO A 56 17.41 -10.27 -0.76
CA PRO A 56 18.40 -9.37 -0.16
C PRO A 56 19.78 -9.99 0.02
N SER A 57 19.87 -11.31 0.25
CA SER A 57 21.15 -12.00 0.47
C SER A 57 22.02 -12.08 -0.80
N LYS A 58 21.45 -11.77 -1.96
CA LYS A 58 22.14 -11.81 -3.27
C LYS A 58 22.41 -10.43 -3.85
N ALA A 59 22.04 -9.36 -3.14
CA ALA A 59 22.15 -7.98 -3.63
C ALA A 59 23.51 -7.37 -3.30
N ASP A 60 23.95 -6.39 -4.08
CA ASP A 60 25.09 -5.55 -3.72
C ASP A 60 24.69 -4.52 -2.65
N VAL A 61 23.43 -4.06 -2.66
CA VAL A 61 22.87 -3.11 -1.69
C VAL A 61 21.48 -3.56 -1.26
N VAL A 62 21.21 -3.50 0.05
CA VAL A 62 19.88 -3.70 0.63
C VAL A 62 19.30 -2.36 1.06
N ILE A 63 18.06 -2.12 0.69
CA ILE A 63 17.29 -0.94 1.09
C ILE A 63 16.12 -1.42 1.95
N VAL A 64 16.04 -0.95 3.20
CA VAL A 64 14.91 -1.25 4.08
C VAL A 64 13.98 -0.04 4.10
N ASN A 65 12.79 -0.19 3.52
CA ASN A 65 11.76 0.86 3.50
C ASN A 65 10.82 0.69 4.69
N THR A 66 11.06 1.48 5.72
CA THR A 66 10.54 1.29 7.08
C THR A 66 9.16 1.92 7.32
N CYS A 67 8.47 1.42 8.34
CA CYS A 67 7.25 1.99 8.89
C CYS A 67 7.51 2.61 10.28
N ALA A 68 6.73 3.62 10.66
CA ALA A 68 6.80 4.26 11.97
C ALA A 68 5.43 4.55 12.58
N PHE A 69 4.40 3.82 12.13
CA PHE A 69 3.01 4.12 12.45
C PHE A 69 2.57 3.63 13.83
N VAL A 70 2.91 2.38 14.17
CA VAL A 70 2.60 1.73 15.46
C VAL A 70 3.83 0.95 15.95
N ASP A 71 3.90 0.65 17.24
CA ASP A 71 5.07 0.01 17.86
C ASP A 71 5.45 -1.34 17.26
N ASP A 72 4.46 -2.18 16.90
CA ASP A 72 4.73 -3.45 16.23
C ASP A 72 5.41 -3.25 14.87
N ALA A 73 4.94 -2.27 14.09
CA ALA A 73 5.51 -1.94 12.79
C ALA A 73 6.90 -1.29 12.90
N LYS A 74 7.18 -0.56 13.99
CA LYS A 74 8.53 -0.06 14.30
C LYS A 74 9.45 -1.23 14.65
N SER A 75 8.98 -2.17 15.46
CA SER A 75 9.74 -3.36 15.87
C SER A 75 10.08 -4.24 14.68
N GLU A 76 9.13 -4.47 13.78
CA GLU A 76 9.34 -5.15 12.50
C GLU A 76 10.39 -4.41 11.64
N SER A 77 10.30 -3.08 11.55
CA SER A 77 11.26 -2.27 10.81
C SER A 77 12.69 -2.38 11.36
N ILE A 78 12.85 -2.30 12.68
CA ILE A 78 14.16 -2.49 13.33
C ILE A 78 14.71 -3.89 13.09
N SER A 79 13.85 -4.91 13.17
CA SER A 79 14.25 -6.30 12.96
C SER A 79 14.78 -6.52 11.54
N ALA A 80 14.09 -5.97 10.53
CA ALA A 80 14.54 -6.03 9.14
C ALA A 80 15.86 -5.27 8.89
N ILE A 81 16.09 -4.14 9.58
CA ILE A 81 17.38 -3.44 9.50
C ILE A 81 18.50 -4.29 10.09
N ILE A 82 18.27 -4.92 11.24
CA ILE A 82 19.26 -5.80 11.90
C ILE A 82 19.58 -7.01 11.01
N GLU A 83 18.58 -7.64 10.40
CA GLU A 83 18.78 -8.74 9.46
C GLU A 83 19.62 -8.31 8.25
N ALA A 84 19.33 -7.14 7.67
CA ALA A 84 20.12 -6.60 6.56
C ALA A 84 21.55 -6.22 6.98
N ALA A 85 21.75 -5.73 8.20
CA ALA A 85 23.08 -5.44 8.76
C ALA A 85 23.89 -6.74 8.95
N GLN A 86 23.25 -7.82 9.40
CA GLN A 86 23.88 -9.14 9.48
C GLN A 86 24.34 -9.63 8.10
N LEU A 87 23.49 -9.50 7.08
CA LEU A 87 23.86 -9.82 5.70
C LEU A 87 25.07 -9.01 5.23
N LYS A 88 25.18 -7.72 5.56
CA LYS A 88 26.34 -6.89 5.21
C LYS A 88 27.61 -7.29 5.96
N ALA A 89 27.49 -7.75 7.21
CA ALA A 89 28.63 -8.17 8.03
C ALA A 89 29.21 -9.54 7.63
N GLU A 90 28.43 -10.38 6.95
CA GLU A 90 28.87 -11.70 6.49
C GLU A 90 29.92 -11.63 5.38
N ARG A 91 31.10 -12.20 5.60
CA ARG A 91 32.20 -12.19 4.62
C ARG A 91 31.87 -12.85 3.28
N SER A 92 30.96 -13.83 3.27
CA SER A 92 30.51 -14.51 2.06
C SER A 92 29.40 -13.78 1.31
N SER A 93 28.82 -12.75 1.93
CA SER A 93 27.70 -12.01 1.37
C SER A 93 28.18 -11.01 0.31
N PRO A 94 27.43 -10.82 -0.79
CA PRO A 94 27.69 -9.75 -1.75
C PRO A 94 27.23 -8.37 -1.26
N VAL A 95 26.51 -8.29 -0.13
CA VAL A 95 25.94 -7.05 0.38
C VAL A 95 27.06 -6.14 0.88
N ARG A 96 27.18 -4.98 0.25
CA ARG A 96 28.17 -3.94 0.57
C ARG A 96 27.54 -2.67 1.13
N GLY A 97 26.24 -2.46 0.90
CA GLY A 97 25.51 -1.27 1.34
C GLY A 97 24.18 -1.59 2.00
N LEU A 98 23.84 -0.80 3.02
CA LEU A 98 22.56 -0.81 3.73
C LEU A 98 22.01 0.61 3.82
N PHE A 99 20.85 0.82 3.19
CA PHE A 99 20.12 2.08 3.22
C PHE A 99 18.81 1.91 3.99
N VAL A 100 18.47 2.88 4.83
CA VAL A 100 17.19 2.94 5.53
C VAL A 100 16.36 4.09 4.97
N THR A 101 15.17 3.76 4.49
CA THR A 101 14.18 4.69 3.91
C THR A 101 12.85 4.55 4.66
N GLY A 102 11.81 5.26 4.24
CA GLY A 102 10.46 5.18 4.81
C GLY A 102 10.18 6.13 5.96
N CYS A 103 9.06 5.88 6.65
CA CYS A 103 8.56 6.75 7.72
C CYS A 103 9.50 6.84 8.92
N MET A 104 10.20 5.74 9.27
CA MET A 104 11.13 5.74 10.40
C MET A 104 12.36 6.55 10.09
N ALA A 105 12.90 6.44 8.86
CA ALA A 105 13.99 7.28 8.38
C ALA A 105 13.66 8.78 8.44
N GLN A 106 12.42 9.16 8.14
CA GLN A 106 11.98 10.56 8.21
C GLN A 106 11.80 11.06 9.66
N ARG A 107 11.32 10.21 10.57
CA ARG A 107 10.93 10.63 11.93
C ARG A 107 12.05 10.47 12.97
N TYR A 108 12.86 9.44 12.84
CA TYR A 108 13.86 9.01 13.84
C TYR A 108 15.26 8.94 13.21
N SER A 109 15.60 9.90 12.34
CA SER A 109 16.82 9.86 11.54
C SER A 109 18.09 9.79 12.37
N ASP A 110 18.16 10.62 13.40
CA ASP A 110 19.35 10.78 14.24
C ASP A 110 19.54 9.56 15.14
N ASP A 111 18.44 9.02 15.69
CA ASP A 111 18.45 7.80 16.49
C ASP A 111 18.88 6.60 15.63
N LEU A 112 18.32 6.44 14.43
CA LEU A 112 18.71 5.37 13.51
C LEU A 112 20.19 5.45 13.12
N ALA A 113 20.70 6.65 12.84
CA ALA A 113 22.10 6.84 12.48
C ALA A 113 23.07 6.63 13.66
N THR A 114 22.63 6.90 14.89
CA THR A 114 23.45 6.78 16.10
C THR A 114 23.45 5.35 16.66
N GLU A 115 22.27 4.72 16.71
CA GLU A 115 22.08 3.41 17.33
C GLU A 115 22.34 2.24 16.37
N LEU A 116 22.30 2.47 15.06
CA LEU A 116 22.57 1.46 14.02
C LEU A 116 23.72 1.90 13.10
N PRO A 117 24.97 1.90 13.60
CA PRO A 117 26.15 2.37 12.84
C PRO A 117 26.47 1.53 11.60
N GLU A 118 25.87 0.34 11.45
CA GLU A 118 26.00 -0.51 10.27
C GLU A 118 25.27 0.05 9.04
N VAL A 119 24.33 0.97 9.24
CA VAL A 119 23.59 1.66 8.17
C VAL A 119 24.50 2.67 7.48
N ASP A 120 24.59 2.62 6.15
CA ASP A 120 25.41 3.56 5.39
C ASP A 120 24.71 4.90 5.15
N ALA A 121 23.38 4.86 4.98
CA ALA A 121 22.59 6.06 4.80
C ALA A 121 21.16 5.92 5.32
N VAL A 122 20.68 6.97 5.98
CA VAL A 122 19.29 7.17 6.37
C VAL A 122 18.70 8.25 5.47
N VAL A 123 17.68 7.90 4.69
CA VAL A 123 17.16 8.75 3.60
C VAL A 123 15.67 9.04 3.82
N GLY A 124 15.35 10.32 3.98
CA GLY A 124 13.99 10.85 4.09
C GLY A 124 13.34 11.14 2.74
N PHE A 125 12.07 11.54 2.76
CA PHE A 125 11.22 11.64 1.57
C PHE A 125 11.77 12.56 0.48
N GLU A 126 12.33 13.72 0.85
CA GLU A 126 12.88 14.71 -0.09
C GLU A 126 14.03 14.14 -0.95
N HIS A 127 14.78 13.20 -0.40
CA HIS A 127 16.01 12.67 -1.01
C HIS A 127 15.83 11.34 -1.74
N TYR A 128 14.59 10.84 -1.89
CA TYR A 128 14.34 9.61 -2.64
C TYR A 128 14.78 9.71 -4.11
N SER A 129 14.75 10.90 -4.72
CA SER A 129 15.26 11.09 -6.10
C SER A 129 16.77 10.95 -6.21
N ASP A 130 17.49 11.17 -5.12
CA ASP A 130 18.96 11.14 -5.08
C ASP A 130 19.49 9.73 -4.78
N LEU A 131 18.60 8.82 -4.35
CA LEU A 131 18.93 7.46 -3.94
C LEU A 131 19.77 6.69 -4.98
N PRO A 132 19.48 6.74 -6.30
CA PRO A 132 20.34 6.08 -7.29
C PRO A 132 21.78 6.62 -7.28
N GLN A 133 21.95 7.94 -7.17
CA GLN A 133 23.28 8.55 -7.11
C GLN A 133 24.02 8.15 -5.83
N GLN A 134 23.32 8.11 -4.69
CA GLN A 134 23.89 7.69 -3.41
C GLN A 134 24.34 6.23 -3.44
N VAL A 135 23.54 5.34 -4.03
CA VAL A 135 23.88 3.92 -4.22
C VAL A 135 25.11 3.75 -5.10
N HIS A 136 25.17 4.44 -6.25
CA HIS A 136 26.36 4.39 -7.12
C HIS A 136 27.61 4.95 -6.44
N ALA A 137 27.48 6.04 -5.67
CA ALA A 137 28.58 6.61 -4.93
C ALA A 137 29.13 5.66 -3.85
N LEU A 138 28.25 4.92 -3.15
CA LEU A 138 28.65 3.90 -2.19
C LEU A 138 29.38 2.74 -2.89
N LEU A 139 28.83 2.24 -3.99
CA LEU A 139 29.39 1.09 -4.72
C LEU A 139 30.73 1.40 -5.40
N ALA A 140 31.02 2.68 -5.65
CA ALA A 140 32.29 3.16 -6.20
C ALA A 140 33.41 3.27 -5.14
N ARG A 141 33.09 3.21 -3.83
CA ARG A 141 34.10 3.23 -2.77
C ARG A 141 34.96 1.96 -2.81
N GLY A 142 36.25 2.11 -2.53
CA GLY A 142 37.16 0.97 -2.42
C GLY A 142 36.84 0.12 -1.19
N ALA A 143 37.05 -1.20 -1.28
CA ALA A 143 36.80 -2.14 -0.17
C ALA A 143 37.65 -1.88 1.09
N ASP A 144 38.70 -1.06 0.97
CA ASP A 144 39.64 -0.70 2.04
C ASP A 144 39.34 0.68 2.67
N GLU A 145 38.25 1.37 2.29
CA GLU A 145 37.85 2.62 2.97
C GLU A 145 37.27 2.30 4.36
N GLU A 146 37.69 3.08 5.37
CA GLU A 146 37.16 2.97 6.73
C GLU A 146 35.62 3.10 6.74
N VAL A 147 34.98 2.37 7.65
CA VAL A 147 33.53 2.50 7.88
C VAL A 147 33.23 3.93 8.29
N ALA A 148 32.69 4.71 7.36
CA ALA A 148 32.24 6.07 7.61
C ALA A 148 30.94 6.03 8.42
N PRO A 149 30.67 7.02 9.29
CA PRO A 149 29.40 7.12 9.98
C PRO A 149 28.24 7.21 8.97
N ALA A 150 27.07 6.71 9.37
CA ALA A 150 25.84 6.76 8.60
C ALA A 150 25.58 8.18 8.09
N GLN A 151 25.32 8.32 6.79
CA GLN A 151 24.98 9.60 6.20
C GLN A 151 23.48 9.87 6.35
N VAL A 152 23.11 10.98 6.97
CA VAL A 152 21.70 11.36 7.16
C VAL A 152 21.29 12.36 6.07
N PHE A 153 20.34 11.96 5.24
CA PHE A 153 19.74 12.75 4.17
C PHE A 153 18.25 12.92 4.43
N VAL A 154 17.90 13.79 5.37
CA VAL A 154 16.50 14.03 5.76
C VAL A 154 16.21 15.51 5.62
N GLY A 155 15.14 15.79 4.88
CA GLY A 155 14.70 17.13 4.58
C GLY A 155 13.20 17.30 4.83
N SER A 156 12.55 18.11 4.00
CA SER A 156 11.13 18.41 4.12
C SER A 156 10.25 17.16 3.96
N ALA A 157 9.25 17.03 4.84
CA ALA A 157 8.17 16.06 4.69
C ALA A 157 7.19 16.42 3.55
N SER A 158 7.15 17.70 3.16
CA SER A 158 6.26 18.21 2.13
C SER A 158 7.00 18.30 0.80
N VAL A 159 7.11 17.15 0.14
CA VAL A 159 7.81 17.00 -1.14
C VAL A 159 6.80 17.16 -2.29
N PRO A 160 7.17 17.81 -3.41
CA PRO A 160 6.35 17.77 -4.61
C PRO A 160 6.08 16.33 -5.06
N PHE A 161 4.88 16.07 -5.59
CA PHE A 161 4.56 14.77 -6.16
C PHE A 161 5.55 14.41 -7.25
N ARG A 162 6.24 13.29 -7.06
CA ARG A 162 7.12 12.70 -8.07
C ARG A 162 6.25 12.00 -9.12
N SER A 163 6.76 11.84 -10.33
CA SER A 163 6.06 10.99 -11.31
C SER A 163 6.11 9.54 -10.82
N GLU A 164 4.93 8.96 -10.60
CA GLU A 164 4.76 7.57 -10.18
C GLU A 164 4.47 6.65 -11.38
N GLU A 165 4.46 7.21 -12.59
CA GLU A 165 3.96 6.54 -13.80
C GLU A 165 4.92 5.48 -14.38
N THR A 166 6.15 5.41 -13.88
CA THR A 166 7.18 4.46 -14.30
C THR A 166 7.72 3.67 -13.11
N ARG A 167 6.87 3.38 -12.13
CA ARG A 167 7.22 2.62 -10.93
C ARG A 167 7.32 1.11 -11.22
N VAL A 168 8.18 0.41 -10.48
CA VAL A 168 8.30 -1.06 -10.54
C VAL A 168 7.35 -1.63 -9.51
N ARG A 169 6.28 -2.30 -9.97
CA ARG A 169 5.20 -2.76 -9.10
C ARG A 169 5.62 -3.95 -8.24
N LEU A 170 5.33 -3.84 -6.94
CA LEU A 170 5.49 -4.89 -5.94
C LEU A 170 4.18 -5.66 -5.70
N THR A 171 3.07 -5.04 -6.11
CA THR A 171 1.72 -5.62 -6.06
C THR A 171 1.45 -6.57 -7.24
N ALA A 172 0.49 -7.48 -7.07
CA ALA A 172 0.08 -8.41 -8.12
C ALA A 172 -0.40 -7.69 -9.39
N SER A 173 -0.08 -8.23 -10.58
CA SER A 173 -0.21 -7.54 -11.87
C SER A 173 -1.60 -6.95 -12.20
N HIS A 174 -2.67 -7.52 -11.65
CA HIS A 174 -4.05 -7.10 -11.88
C HIS A 174 -4.61 -6.10 -10.86
N THR A 175 -3.89 -5.75 -9.79
CA THR A 175 -4.34 -4.76 -8.79
C THR A 175 -3.24 -3.74 -8.50
N ALA A 176 -3.61 -2.50 -8.21
CA ALA A 176 -2.65 -1.45 -7.91
C ALA A 176 -3.20 -0.44 -6.90
N TYR A 177 -2.32 0.08 -6.05
CA TYR A 177 -2.60 1.26 -5.25
C TYR A 177 -2.37 2.53 -6.06
N LEU A 178 -3.35 3.43 -6.09
CA LEU A 178 -3.21 4.76 -6.69
C LEU A 178 -3.26 5.80 -5.58
N ARG A 179 -2.11 6.43 -5.33
CA ARG A 179 -2.01 7.50 -4.35
C ARG A 179 -2.58 8.79 -4.92
N VAL A 180 -3.69 9.26 -4.36
CA VAL A 180 -4.39 10.47 -4.82
C VAL A 180 -4.05 11.70 -4.01
N ALA A 181 -3.59 11.54 -2.77
CA ALA A 181 -3.16 12.64 -1.91
C ALA A 181 -2.07 12.17 -0.94
N GLU A 182 -1.40 13.13 -0.32
CA GLU A 182 -0.40 12.91 0.72
C GLU A 182 -0.61 13.88 1.88
N GLY A 183 -0.22 13.44 3.07
CA GLY A 183 -0.26 14.27 4.28
C GLY A 183 -1.68 14.43 4.81
N CYS A 184 -1.80 15.11 5.95
CA CYS A 184 -3.07 15.20 6.66
C CYS A 184 -3.14 16.48 7.50
N ASP A 185 -4.28 17.17 7.47
CA ASP A 185 -4.52 18.40 8.24
C ASP A 185 -5.34 18.15 9.51
N HIS A 186 -5.74 16.90 9.79
CA HIS A 186 -6.48 16.58 11.01
C HIS A 186 -5.60 16.69 12.24
N ALA A 187 -6.14 17.31 13.29
CA ALA A 187 -5.46 17.49 14.58
C ALA A 187 -5.75 16.34 15.57
N CYS A 188 -5.89 15.11 15.09
CA CYS A 188 -6.18 13.93 15.92
C CYS A 188 -5.11 13.76 17.00
N THR A 189 -5.51 13.66 18.26
CA THR A 189 -4.57 13.74 19.39
C THR A 189 -3.64 12.53 19.52
N PHE A 190 -3.98 11.40 18.91
CA PHE A 190 -3.16 10.17 18.88
C PHE A 190 -2.26 10.06 17.64
N CYS A 191 -2.40 10.94 16.65
CA CYS A 191 -1.78 10.75 15.33
C CYS A 191 -0.53 11.62 15.17
N ALA A 192 0.62 10.99 14.87
CA ALA A 192 1.88 11.68 14.59
C ALA A 192 2.07 12.06 13.11
N ILE A 193 1.23 11.56 12.20
CA ILE A 193 1.36 11.69 10.74
C ILE A 193 1.57 13.14 10.26
N PRO A 194 0.81 14.15 10.73
CA PRO A 194 1.01 15.53 10.28
C PRO A 194 2.43 16.06 10.54
N GLY A 195 3.11 15.52 11.56
CA GLY A 195 4.47 15.93 11.94
C GLY A 195 5.55 15.47 10.96
N PHE A 196 5.36 14.34 10.26
CA PHE A 196 6.41 13.75 9.41
C PHE A 196 5.99 13.42 7.98
N ARG A 197 4.69 13.38 7.64
CA ARG A 197 4.19 13.29 6.24
C ARG A 197 3.72 14.65 5.67
N GLY A 198 3.72 15.68 6.53
CA GLY A 198 3.37 17.06 6.17
C GLY A 198 1.86 17.29 6.04
N LYS A 199 1.52 18.49 5.57
CA LYS A 199 0.14 18.94 5.36
C LYS A 199 -0.53 18.21 4.21
N PHE A 200 -1.85 18.20 4.24
CA PHE A 200 -2.66 17.62 3.17
C PHE A 200 -2.39 18.30 1.83
N ARG A 201 -2.14 17.50 0.80
CA ARG A 201 -1.94 17.93 -0.58
C ARG A 201 -2.51 16.90 -1.53
N SER A 202 -3.36 17.33 -2.47
CA SER A 202 -3.91 16.45 -3.50
C SER A 202 -2.97 16.36 -4.70
N LYS A 203 -2.75 15.14 -5.20
CA LYS A 203 -2.06 14.90 -6.48
C LYS A 203 -2.89 15.53 -7.60
N PRO A 204 -2.32 16.35 -8.51
CA PRO A 204 -3.10 17.01 -9.55
C PRO A 204 -3.96 16.05 -10.38
N PHE A 205 -5.23 16.41 -10.62
CA PHE A 205 -6.25 15.55 -11.24
C PHE A 205 -5.77 14.84 -12.51
N ASN A 206 -5.19 15.60 -13.43
CA ASN A 206 -4.69 15.11 -14.71
C ASN A 206 -3.48 14.19 -14.57
N ILE A 207 -2.62 14.41 -13.57
CA ILE A 207 -1.48 13.54 -13.29
C ILE A 207 -1.97 12.20 -12.70
N ALA A 208 -2.90 12.25 -11.73
CA ALA A 208 -3.49 11.05 -11.15
C ALA A 208 -4.27 10.22 -12.18
N LEU A 209 -5.00 10.88 -13.10
CA LEU A 209 -5.73 10.20 -14.18
C LEU A 209 -4.78 9.59 -15.22
N ALA A 210 -3.68 10.27 -15.57
CA ALA A 210 -2.67 9.72 -16.48
C ALA A 210 -2.01 8.47 -15.89
N GLU A 211 -1.64 8.50 -14.60
CA GLU A 211 -1.12 7.34 -13.88
C GLU A 211 -2.12 6.18 -13.87
N ALA A 212 -3.39 6.44 -13.52
CA ALA A 212 -4.44 5.44 -13.55
C ALA A 212 -4.60 4.80 -14.94
N THR A 213 -4.54 5.62 -15.99
CA THR A 213 -4.62 5.15 -17.38
C THR A 213 -3.48 4.19 -17.69
N ARG A 214 -2.23 4.56 -17.38
CA ARG A 214 -1.06 3.67 -17.60
C ARG A 214 -1.14 2.38 -16.79
N LEU A 215 -1.62 2.45 -15.55
CA LEU A 215 -1.83 1.26 -14.71
C LEU A 215 -2.81 0.29 -15.41
N VAL A 216 -3.94 0.80 -15.88
CA VAL A 216 -4.94 -0.02 -16.59
C VAL A 216 -4.40 -0.57 -17.91
N GLU A 217 -3.66 0.23 -18.68
CA GLU A 217 -2.96 -0.22 -19.90
C GLU A 217 -1.94 -1.33 -19.62
N SER A 218 -1.33 -1.34 -18.42
CA SER A 218 -0.41 -2.41 -17.99
C SER A 218 -1.10 -3.69 -17.51
N GLY A 219 -2.44 -3.76 -17.57
CA GLY A 219 -3.23 -4.94 -17.21
C GLY A 219 -3.92 -4.87 -15.85
N VAL A 220 -3.85 -3.74 -15.14
CA VAL A 220 -4.58 -3.55 -13.88
C VAL A 220 -6.10 -3.58 -14.11
N ARG A 221 -6.80 -4.33 -13.26
CA ARG A 221 -8.25 -4.47 -13.21
C ARG A 221 -8.86 -3.78 -11.99
N GLU A 222 -8.14 -3.73 -10.87
CA GLU A 222 -8.54 -3.07 -9.63
C GLU A 222 -7.59 -1.91 -9.28
N ILE A 223 -8.16 -0.72 -9.09
CA ILE A 223 -7.47 0.44 -8.52
C ILE A 223 -7.97 0.67 -7.10
N ASN A 224 -7.04 0.66 -6.15
CA ASN A 224 -7.28 0.99 -4.75
C ASN A 224 -6.82 2.44 -4.50
N LEU A 225 -7.77 3.36 -4.32
CA LEU A 225 -7.47 4.75 -4.03
C LEU A 225 -7.01 4.89 -2.58
N ILE A 226 -5.81 5.45 -2.41
CA ILE A 226 -5.19 5.62 -1.10
C ILE A 226 -4.70 7.06 -0.89
N ALA A 227 -4.78 7.46 0.37
CA ALA A 227 -4.11 8.63 0.95
C ALA A 227 -4.06 8.42 2.49
N GLU A 228 -3.60 9.42 3.23
CA GLU A 228 -3.90 9.56 4.65
C GLU A 228 -5.38 9.91 4.88
N ASP A 229 -5.98 10.68 3.96
CA ASP A 229 -7.40 11.01 3.89
C ASP A 229 -7.88 11.06 2.42
N THR A 230 -8.48 9.96 1.94
CA THR A 230 -8.76 9.79 0.50
C THR A 230 -9.94 10.62 0.03
N ASN A 231 -11.00 10.76 0.83
CA ASN A 231 -12.21 11.48 0.42
C ASN A 231 -12.10 13.01 0.58
N GLN A 232 -10.98 13.51 1.10
CA GLN A 232 -10.63 14.92 1.07
C GLN A 232 -10.05 15.39 -0.30
N TYR A 233 -9.81 14.47 -1.24
CA TYR A 233 -9.18 14.74 -2.54
C TYR A 233 -9.82 15.92 -3.31
N GLY A 234 -8.96 16.85 -3.71
CA GLY A 234 -9.29 18.06 -4.47
C GLY A 234 -9.77 19.24 -3.61
N SER A 235 -9.96 19.07 -2.31
CA SER A 235 -10.44 20.16 -1.43
C SER A 235 -9.44 21.33 -1.27
N ASP A 236 -8.16 21.08 -1.53
CA ASP A 236 -7.05 22.03 -1.43
C ASP A 236 -6.81 22.85 -2.71
N TRP A 237 -7.51 22.58 -3.82
CA TRP A 237 -7.34 23.32 -5.08
C TRP A 237 -8.10 24.66 -5.15
N GLY A 238 -8.81 25.01 -4.08
CA GLY A 238 -9.59 26.25 -3.98
C GLY A 238 -10.87 26.24 -4.81
N GLU A 239 -11.55 27.38 -4.87
CA GLU A 239 -12.86 27.51 -5.53
C GLU A 239 -12.77 27.51 -7.07
N GLN A 240 -11.60 27.82 -7.62
CA GLN A 240 -11.38 27.87 -9.08
C GLN A 240 -11.39 26.48 -9.71
N ASP A 241 -11.04 25.45 -8.94
CA ASP A 241 -11.10 24.05 -9.36
C ASP A 241 -12.07 23.29 -8.45
N GLY A 242 -13.30 23.17 -8.93
CA GLY A 242 -14.39 22.51 -8.22
C GLY A 242 -14.32 20.98 -8.22
N ARG A 243 -13.34 20.37 -8.90
CA ARG A 243 -13.25 18.90 -9.01
C ARG A 243 -12.94 18.27 -7.66
N ARG A 244 -13.65 17.18 -7.34
CA ARG A 244 -13.50 16.41 -6.10
C ARG A 244 -13.37 14.92 -6.42
N LEU A 245 -13.27 14.11 -5.36
CA LEU A 245 -13.21 12.66 -5.51
C LEU A 245 -14.35 12.10 -6.38
N ALA A 246 -15.58 12.61 -6.27
CA ALA A 246 -16.70 12.17 -7.09
C ALA A 246 -16.42 12.30 -8.60
N ASP A 247 -15.89 13.44 -9.04
CA ASP A 247 -15.50 13.67 -10.44
C ASP A 247 -14.37 12.72 -10.87
N PHE A 248 -13.44 12.43 -9.96
CA PHE A 248 -12.35 11.50 -10.23
C PHE A 248 -12.86 10.06 -10.39
N LEU A 249 -13.83 9.64 -9.58
CA LEU A 249 -14.49 8.32 -9.74
C LEU A 249 -15.18 8.20 -11.08
N HIS A 250 -15.87 9.25 -11.54
CA HIS A 250 -16.45 9.27 -12.89
C HIS A 250 -15.38 9.16 -13.97
N ALA A 251 -14.28 9.91 -13.88
CA ALA A 251 -13.19 9.84 -14.85
C ALA A 251 -12.52 8.45 -14.88
N LEU A 252 -12.27 7.83 -13.72
CA LEU A 252 -11.75 6.47 -13.64
C LEU A 252 -12.72 5.44 -14.23
N ALA A 253 -14.03 5.64 -14.03
CA ALA A 253 -15.04 4.72 -14.54
C ALA A 253 -15.05 4.64 -16.08
N GLU A 254 -14.58 5.66 -16.78
CA GLU A 254 -14.45 5.66 -18.24
C GLU A 254 -13.25 4.85 -18.75
N LEU A 255 -12.30 4.47 -17.89
CA LEU A 255 -11.11 3.74 -18.33
C LEU A 255 -11.46 2.31 -18.81
N PRO A 256 -11.15 1.96 -20.07
CA PRO A 256 -11.44 0.64 -20.61
C PRO A 256 -10.52 -0.40 -19.96
N GLY A 257 -11.09 -1.49 -19.46
CA GLY A 257 -10.31 -2.54 -18.79
C GLY A 257 -10.24 -2.39 -17.28
N LEU A 258 -10.49 -1.21 -16.72
CA LEU A 258 -10.71 -1.04 -15.27
C LEU A 258 -12.06 -1.65 -14.89
N ARG A 259 -12.11 -2.28 -13.72
CA ARG A 259 -13.26 -3.05 -13.26
C ARG A 259 -13.66 -2.71 -11.84
N TRP A 260 -12.68 -2.60 -10.94
CA TRP A 260 -12.91 -2.22 -9.54
C TRP A 260 -12.16 -0.92 -9.18
N ILE A 261 -12.87 -0.03 -8.51
CA ILE A 261 -12.35 1.19 -7.88
C ILE A 261 -12.73 1.10 -6.40
N ARG A 262 -11.72 0.97 -5.52
CA ARG A 262 -11.91 0.81 -4.08
C ARG A 262 -11.45 2.05 -3.33
N LEU A 263 -12.23 2.45 -2.32
CA LEU A 263 -11.91 3.58 -1.45
C LEU A 263 -11.36 3.08 -0.12
N LEU A 264 -10.09 3.41 0.16
CA LEU A 264 -9.43 3.13 1.43
C LEU A 264 -9.17 4.43 2.20
N TYR A 265 -9.08 4.37 3.53
CA TYR A 265 -8.71 5.52 4.37
C TYR A 265 -9.62 6.76 4.19
N CYS A 266 -10.94 6.57 4.18
CA CYS A 266 -11.87 7.69 4.15
C CYS A 266 -12.10 8.28 5.55
N TYR A 267 -12.17 9.60 5.64
CA TYR A 267 -12.53 10.29 6.87
C TYR A 267 -14.05 10.57 6.93
N PRO A 268 -14.71 10.45 8.09
CA PRO A 268 -16.16 10.60 8.19
C PRO A 268 -16.73 11.95 7.71
N SER A 269 -15.94 13.02 7.70
CA SER A 269 -16.47 14.37 7.44
C SER A 269 -16.58 14.76 5.96
N TYR A 270 -15.97 14.02 5.02
CA TYR A 270 -15.87 14.43 3.61
C TYR A 270 -16.77 13.63 2.66
N PHE A 271 -17.92 13.15 3.14
CA PHE A 271 -18.93 12.47 2.31
C PHE A 271 -20.00 13.45 1.81
N SER A 272 -19.71 14.12 0.69
CA SER A 272 -20.71 14.97 0.01
C SER A 272 -21.84 14.11 -0.59
N PRO A 273 -23.03 14.67 -0.84
CA PRO A 273 -24.08 13.98 -1.57
C PRO A 273 -23.61 13.40 -2.91
N GLU A 274 -22.82 14.16 -3.67
CA GLU A 274 -22.28 13.77 -4.97
C GLU A 274 -21.33 12.57 -4.86
N LEU A 275 -20.49 12.54 -3.82
CA LEU A 275 -19.61 11.39 -3.57
C LEU A 275 -20.43 10.15 -3.20
N VAL A 276 -21.44 10.28 -2.34
CA VAL A 276 -22.32 9.16 -1.98
C VAL A 276 -23.07 8.63 -3.21
N ASP A 277 -23.53 9.53 -4.08
CA ASP A 277 -24.23 9.17 -5.32
C ASP A 277 -23.28 8.50 -6.33
N ALA A 278 -22.04 8.96 -6.45
CA ALA A 278 -21.01 8.31 -7.26
C ALA A 278 -20.70 6.89 -6.74
N ILE A 279 -20.52 6.72 -5.43
CA ILE A 279 -20.30 5.39 -4.82
C ILE A 279 -21.51 4.49 -5.05
N ALA A 280 -22.73 5.00 -4.95
CA ALA A 280 -23.94 4.22 -5.16
C ALA A 280 -24.13 3.82 -6.63
N GLY A 281 -23.97 4.78 -7.55
CA GLY A 281 -24.41 4.66 -8.94
C GLY A 281 -23.35 4.17 -9.93
N ILE A 282 -22.05 4.34 -9.65
CA ILE A 282 -21.00 3.88 -10.55
C ILE A 282 -20.76 2.38 -10.33
N ASP A 283 -20.95 1.57 -11.37
CA ASP A 283 -20.82 0.11 -11.31
C ASP A 283 -19.39 -0.35 -10.96
N LYS A 284 -18.37 0.33 -11.50
CA LYS A 284 -16.96 0.03 -11.22
C LYS A 284 -16.52 0.42 -9.81
N VAL A 285 -17.27 1.26 -9.09
CA VAL A 285 -16.96 1.58 -7.70
C VAL A 285 -17.52 0.48 -6.83
N VAL A 286 -16.63 -0.32 -6.24
CA VAL A 286 -17.04 -1.43 -5.37
C VAL A 286 -17.80 -0.88 -4.15
N LYS A 287 -18.82 -1.61 -3.68
CA LYS A 287 -19.65 -1.18 -2.55
C LYS A 287 -18.95 -1.48 -1.23
N TYR A 288 -17.75 -0.92 -1.09
CA TYR A 288 -16.85 -1.06 0.03
C TYR A 288 -16.29 0.32 0.39
N ILE A 289 -16.37 0.67 1.67
CA ILE A 289 -15.73 1.88 2.18
C ILE A 289 -15.00 1.55 3.48
N ASP A 290 -13.71 1.84 3.52
CA ASP A 290 -12.92 1.84 4.75
C ASP A 290 -12.96 3.22 5.40
N ILE A 291 -13.59 3.28 6.58
CA ILE A 291 -13.74 4.50 7.38
C ILE A 291 -13.19 4.22 8.79
N PRO A 292 -11.91 4.49 9.07
CA PRO A 292 -11.34 4.29 10.40
C PRO A 292 -12.01 5.23 11.42
N LEU A 293 -12.94 4.71 12.23
CA LEU A 293 -13.75 5.51 13.16
C LEU A 293 -13.03 5.86 14.47
N GLN A 294 -12.07 5.03 14.87
CA GLN A 294 -11.21 5.13 16.06
C GLN A 294 -11.94 4.96 17.38
N HIS A 295 -13.13 5.52 17.55
CA HIS A 295 -14.03 5.24 18.67
C HIS A 295 -15.49 5.60 18.31
N LEU A 296 -16.45 5.33 19.20
CA LEU A 296 -17.86 5.75 19.04
C LEU A 296 -18.47 6.41 20.29
N SER A 297 -17.82 6.34 21.46
CA SER A 297 -18.20 7.17 22.61
C SER A 297 -17.97 8.66 22.34
N PRO A 298 -18.96 9.56 22.59
CA PRO A 298 -18.84 10.99 22.36
C PRO A 298 -17.66 11.65 23.07
N THR A 299 -17.42 11.28 24.33
CA THR A 299 -16.39 11.88 25.19
C THR A 299 -14.99 11.43 24.77
N VAL A 300 -14.80 10.15 24.46
CA VAL A 300 -13.54 9.65 23.90
C VAL A 300 -13.24 10.31 22.56
N LEU A 301 -14.22 10.41 21.65
CA LEU A 301 -14.05 11.09 20.36
C LEU A 301 -13.69 12.57 20.51
N GLN A 302 -14.27 13.26 21.50
CA GLN A 302 -13.89 14.63 21.83
C GLN A 302 -12.42 14.71 22.27
N ARG A 303 -11.95 13.81 23.16
CA ARG A 303 -10.54 13.76 23.58
C ARG A 303 -9.60 13.40 22.43
N MET A 304 -10.06 12.55 21.50
CA MET A 304 -9.36 12.22 20.25
C MET A 304 -9.33 13.38 19.23
N ARG A 305 -10.11 14.45 19.44
CA ARG A 305 -10.39 15.52 18.46
C ARG A 305 -10.95 14.99 17.14
N ARG A 306 -11.91 14.07 17.24
CA ARG A 306 -12.61 13.44 16.13
C ARG A 306 -14.02 14.05 15.96
N PRO A 307 -14.71 13.81 14.83
CA PRO A 307 -16.06 14.29 14.63
C PRO A 307 -17.01 13.73 15.70
N PRO A 308 -18.06 14.48 16.11
CA PRO A 308 -19.02 14.00 17.10
C PRO A 308 -19.64 12.66 16.70
N ALA A 309 -19.84 11.77 17.68
CA ALA A 309 -20.39 10.44 17.44
C ALA A 309 -21.73 10.45 16.70
N SER A 310 -22.60 11.44 16.99
CA SER A 310 -23.89 11.62 16.32
C SER A 310 -23.76 11.85 14.81
N ASN A 311 -22.72 12.59 14.39
CA ASN A 311 -22.46 12.87 12.98
C ASN A 311 -22.02 11.59 12.28
N THR A 312 -21.13 10.83 12.89
CA THR A 312 -20.69 9.53 12.41
C THR A 312 -21.87 8.56 12.27
N LEU A 313 -22.71 8.42 13.30
CA LEU A 313 -23.88 7.53 13.23
C LEU A 313 -24.87 7.95 12.14
N SER A 314 -25.13 9.25 11.99
CA SER A 314 -25.99 9.77 10.93
C SER A 314 -25.43 9.49 9.54
N LEU A 315 -24.11 9.64 9.36
CA LEU A 315 -23.43 9.28 8.12
C LEU A 315 -23.58 7.79 7.81
N LEU A 316 -23.27 6.90 8.75
CA LEU A 316 -23.30 5.45 8.52
C LEU A 316 -24.70 4.99 8.12
N ARG A 317 -25.75 5.52 8.76
CA ARG A 317 -27.15 5.26 8.38
C ARG A 317 -27.43 5.72 6.95
N LYS A 318 -27.06 6.97 6.61
CA LYS A 318 -27.21 7.50 5.25
C LYS A 318 -26.48 6.64 4.22
N LEU A 319 -25.26 6.18 4.51
CA LEU A 319 -24.48 5.34 3.61
C LEU A 319 -25.16 3.99 3.37
N ARG A 320 -25.62 3.30 4.43
CA ARG A 320 -26.36 2.02 4.29
C ARG A 320 -27.70 2.20 3.57
N GLU A 321 -28.41 3.31 3.79
CA GLU A 321 -29.66 3.63 3.10
C GLU A 321 -29.45 3.87 1.60
N ARG A 322 -28.38 4.58 1.22
CA ARG A 322 -28.07 4.91 -0.18
C ARG A 322 -27.37 3.77 -0.91
N VAL A 323 -26.64 2.92 -0.19
CA VAL A 323 -25.88 1.79 -0.73
C VAL A 323 -26.24 0.53 0.08
N PRO A 324 -27.37 -0.15 -0.24
CA PRO A 324 -27.87 -1.26 0.59
C PRO A 324 -26.92 -2.46 0.70
N SER A 325 -26.06 -2.68 -0.31
CA SER A 325 -25.06 -3.76 -0.31
C SER A 325 -23.68 -3.31 0.21
N LEU A 326 -23.62 -2.18 0.91
CA LEU A 326 -22.36 -1.61 1.38
C LEU A 326 -21.70 -2.51 2.42
N THR A 327 -20.45 -2.86 2.16
CA THR A 327 -19.51 -3.39 3.14
C THR A 327 -18.78 -2.22 3.79
N LEU A 328 -18.90 -2.10 5.11
CA LEU A 328 -18.18 -1.09 5.87
C LEU A 328 -17.00 -1.73 6.60
N ARG A 329 -15.82 -1.17 6.36
CA ARG A 329 -14.63 -1.45 7.16
C ARG A 329 -14.37 -0.29 8.12
N THR A 330 -14.00 -0.61 9.36
CA THR A 330 -13.55 0.38 10.33
C THR A 330 -12.33 -0.10 11.11
N THR A 331 -11.75 0.81 11.88
CA THR A 331 -10.69 0.51 12.83
C THR A 331 -10.96 1.26 14.12
N PHE A 332 -10.82 0.59 15.27
CA PHE A 332 -10.95 1.18 16.60
C PHE A 332 -9.63 1.19 17.36
N ILE A 333 -9.50 2.13 18.29
CA ILE A 333 -8.42 2.22 19.27
C ILE A 333 -9.04 2.00 20.65
N SER A 334 -8.59 1.00 21.39
CA SER A 334 -9.04 0.69 22.75
C SER A 334 -8.11 1.26 23.82
N GLY A 335 -8.69 1.61 24.96
CA GLY A 335 -8.01 2.16 26.13
C GLY A 335 -7.24 3.44 25.83
N PHE A 336 -7.86 4.35 25.08
CA PHE A 336 -7.38 5.72 24.89
C PHE A 336 -7.23 6.43 26.26
N PRO A 337 -6.32 7.41 26.43
CA PRO A 337 -6.15 8.11 27.71
C PRO A 337 -7.47 8.65 28.29
N GLY A 338 -7.76 8.24 29.53
CA GLY A 338 -8.99 8.54 30.26
C GLY A 338 -10.21 7.71 29.87
N GLU A 339 -10.10 6.69 29.02
CA GLU A 339 -11.22 5.84 28.62
C GLU A 339 -11.75 4.96 29.77
N THR A 340 -12.98 5.22 30.20
CA THR A 340 -13.61 4.49 31.31
C THR A 340 -14.25 3.18 30.86
N ALA A 341 -14.62 2.33 31.82
CA ALA A 341 -15.33 1.08 31.52
C ALA A 341 -16.71 1.33 30.88
N GLU A 342 -17.39 2.40 31.27
CA GLU A 342 -18.69 2.81 30.72
C GLU A 342 -18.56 3.30 29.27
N GLU A 343 -17.51 4.06 28.95
CA GLU A 343 -17.25 4.53 27.59
C GLU A 343 -16.88 3.39 26.64
N HIS A 344 -16.13 2.38 27.13
CA HIS A 344 -15.88 1.14 26.40
C HIS A 344 -17.16 0.33 26.20
N ALA A 345 -17.99 0.18 27.25
CA ALA A 345 -19.28 -0.50 27.14
C ALA A 345 -20.21 0.20 26.11
N GLU A 346 -20.22 1.53 26.08
CA GLU A 346 -20.95 2.32 25.07
C GLU A 346 -20.41 2.07 23.65
N LEU A 347 -19.09 1.98 23.48
CA LEU A 347 -18.49 1.58 22.20
C LEU A 347 -19.00 0.19 21.77
N MET A 348 -18.92 -0.80 22.66
CA MET A 348 -19.33 -2.18 22.38
C MET A 348 -20.82 -2.27 22.03
N GLU A 349 -21.69 -1.52 22.70
CA GLU A 349 -23.12 -1.45 22.37
C GLU A 349 -23.33 -0.93 20.93
N ARG A 350 -22.64 0.15 20.55
CA ARG A 350 -22.77 0.73 19.20
C ARG A 350 -22.14 -0.16 18.12
N VAL A 351 -21.04 -0.84 18.42
CA VAL A 351 -20.44 -1.83 17.52
C VAL A 351 -21.43 -2.96 17.25
N ARG A 352 -22.14 -3.43 18.28
CA ARG A 352 -23.21 -4.43 18.16
C ARG A 352 -24.41 -3.93 17.35
N GLU A 353 -24.81 -2.67 17.49
CA GLU A 353 -25.90 -2.09 16.69
C GLU A 353 -25.53 -1.99 15.20
N LEU A 354 -24.30 -1.59 14.90
CA LEU A 354 -23.87 -1.24 13.54
C LEU A 354 -23.40 -2.43 12.70
N GLN A 355 -22.93 -3.50 13.36
CA GLN A 355 -22.45 -4.75 12.75
C GLN A 355 -21.58 -4.53 11.51
N PHE A 356 -20.38 -4.01 11.71
CA PHE A 356 -19.42 -3.81 10.63
C PHE A 356 -19.00 -5.16 10.02
N GLU A 357 -19.02 -5.26 8.70
CA GLU A 357 -18.67 -6.50 7.99
C GLU A 357 -17.16 -6.77 8.02
N ARG A 358 -16.35 -5.71 8.11
CA ARG A 358 -14.90 -5.78 8.25
C ARG A 358 -14.44 -4.83 9.35
N GLY A 359 -13.42 -5.21 10.10
CA GLY A 359 -12.89 -4.33 11.12
C GLY A 359 -11.62 -4.82 11.77
N GLY A 360 -10.93 -3.89 12.41
CA GLY A 360 -9.79 -4.17 13.26
C GLY A 360 -9.82 -3.29 14.50
N ALA A 361 -9.06 -3.68 15.50
CA ALA A 361 -8.86 -2.89 16.71
C ALA A 361 -7.39 -2.93 17.11
N PHE A 362 -6.91 -1.81 17.64
CA PHE A 362 -5.57 -1.68 18.19
C PHE A 362 -5.68 -1.19 19.64
N ALA A 363 -4.84 -1.71 20.53
CA ALA A 363 -4.62 -1.05 21.80
C ALA A 363 -3.96 0.32 21.56
N TYR A 364 -4.35 1.33 22.33
CA TYR A 364 -3.69 2.63 22.25
C TYR A 364 -2.20 2.53 22.56
N SER A 365 -1.37 2.86 21.56
CA SER A 365 0.08 3.02 21.69
C SER A 365 0.45 4.48 21.93
N GLN A 366 1.35 4.69 22.89
CA GLN A 366 1.77 6.01 23.34
C GLN A 366 2.86 6.57 22.42
N GLU A 367 2.43 7.30 21.39
CA GLU A 367 3.33 7.85 20.37
C GLU A 367 3.99 9.17 20.80
N GLU A 368 5.33 9.20 20.81
CA GLU A 368 6.10 10.41 21.14
C GLU A 368 5.72 11.60 20.24
N GLY A 369 5.58 12.77 20.85
CA GLY A 369 5.22 14.01 20.16
C GLY A 369 3.71 14.18 19.90
N THR A 370 2.88 13.18 20.21
CA THR A 370 1.43 13.31 20.09
C THR A 370 0.80 13.94 21.35
N PRO A 371 -0.28 14.73 21.22
CA PRO A 371 -0.98 15.27 22.39
C PRO A 371 -1.50 14.20 23.36
N ALA A 372 -1.93 13.03 22.87
CA ALA A 372 -2.43 11.93 23.69
C ALA A 372 -1.34 11.29 24.55
N ALA A 373 -0.07 11.33 24.11
CA ALA A 373 1.03 10.75 24.87
C ALA A 373 1.31 11.46 26.19
N THR A 374 0.91 12.72 26.34
CA THR A 374 1.09 13.47 27.59
C THR A 374 -0.23 13.69 28.35
N MET A 375 -1.34 13.11 27.88
CA MET A 375 -2.61 13.16 28.60
C MET A 375 -2.51 12.40 29.94
N PRO A 376 -3.16 12.90 31.00
CA PRO A 376 -3.29 12.15 32.25
C PRO A 376 -4.16 10.90 32.03
N ASP A 377 -4.24 10.06 33.06
CA ASP A 377 -5.13 8.89 33.11
C ASP A 377 -4.89 7.88 31.99
N GLN A 378 -3.62 7.58 31.72
CA GLN A 378 -3.23 6.48 30.84
C GLN A 378 -3.81 5.16 31.36
N VAL A 379 -4.44 4.40 30.47
CA VAL A 379 -5.03 3.09 30.80
C VAL A 379 -3.94 2.02 30.84
N ASP A 380 -4.02 1.10 31.80
CA ASP A 380 -3.09 -0.01 31.92
C ASP A 380 -3.09 -0.91 30.67
N ALA A 381 -1.92 -1.46 30.32
CA ALA A 381 -1.74 -2.28 29.12
C ALA A 381 -2.70 -3.48 29.09
N ASP A 382 -2.81 -4.23 30.19
CA ASP A 382 -3.70 -5.39 30.27
C ASP A 382 -5.17 -5.03 30.01
N VAL A 383 -5.60 -3.83 30.41
CA VAL A 383 -6.97 -3.34 30.18
C VAL A 383 -7.16 -2.93 28.72
N LYS A 384 -6.17 -2.25 28.11
CA LYS A 384 -6.21 -1.89 26.68
C LYS A 384 -6.32 -3.13 25.80
N GLU A 385 -5.50 -4.14 26.10
CA GLU A 385 -5.44 -5.42 25.39
C GLU A 385 -6.75 -6.20 25.53
N ALA A 386 -7.27 -6.34 26.76
CA ALA A 386 -8.56 -6.99 26.98
C ALA A 386 -9.71 -6.32 26.20
N ARG A 387 -9.76 -4.99 26.19
CA ARG A 387 -10.75 -4.22 25.41
C ARG A 387 -10.56 -4.36 23.91
N ARG A 388 -9.31 -4.44 23.43
CA ARG A 388 -9.01 -4.72 22.02
C ARG A 388 -9.58 -6.09 21.65
N ASP A 389 -9.32 -7.10 22.46
CA ASP A 389 -9.74 -8.47 22.19
C ASP A 389 -11.26 -8.61 22.16
N GLU A 390 -11.99 -7.88 23.02
CA GLU A 390 -13.45 -7.79 22.95
C GLU A 390 -13.96 -7.22 21.61
N LEU A 391 -13.31 -6.17 21.10
CA LEU A 391 -13.64 -5.58 19.79
C LEU A 391 -13.34 -6.56 18.65
N ILE A 392 -12.17 -7.20 18.68
CA ILE A 392 -11.78 -8.20 17.68
C ILE A 392 -12.75 -9.37 17.65
N ALA A 393 -13.15 -9.89 18.82
CA ALA A 393 -14.13 -10.97 18.92
C ALA A 393 -15.48 -10.58 18.30
N SER A 394 -15.92 -9.34 18.49
CA SER A 394 -17.16 -8.83 17.87
C SER A 394 -17.05 -8.75 16.34
N PHE A 395 -15.90 -8.27 15.82
CA PHE A 395 -15.67 -8.25 14.37
C PHE A 395 -15.62 -9.65 13.76
N GLN A 396 -15.02 -10.63 14.44
CA GLN A 396 -15.00 -12.02 13.99
C GLN A 396 -16.42 -12.60 13.93
N GLU A 397 -17.24 -12.37 14.96
CA GLU A 397 -18.65 -12.79 14.97
C GLU A 397 -19.42 -12.20 13.79
N TYR A 398 -19.24 -10.91 13.50
CA TYR A 398 -19.97 -10.25 12.41
C TYR A 398 -19.45 -10.64 11.02
N ALA A 399 -18.13 -10.85 10.88
CA ALA A 399 -17.54 -11.37 9.65
C ALA A 399 -18.07 -12.78 9.35
N GLU A 400 -18.14 -13.66 10.36
CA GLU A 400 -18.71 -15.01 10.22
C GLU A 400 -20.20 -14.97 9.85
N ALA A 401 -20.98 -14.12 10.52
CA ALA A 401 -22.40 -13.95 10.22
C ALA A 401 -22.60 -13.44 8.78
N TRP A 402 -21.79 -12.48 8.35
CA TRP A 402 -21.81 -11.98 6.97
C TRP A 402 -21.43 -13.07 5.97
N ALA A 403 -20.35 -13.83 6.23
CA ALA A 403 -19.84 -14.86 5.34
C ALA A 403 -20.87 -16.00 5.19
N THR A 404 -21.48 -16.43 6.30
CA THR A 404 -22.57 -17.41 6.33
C THR A 404 -23.76 -16.94 5.51
N ALA A 405 -24.13 -15.65 5.60
CA ALA A 405 -25.20 -15.08 4.79
C ALA A 405 -24.89 -15.02 3.29
N GLN A 406 -23.62 -15.22 2.88
CA GLN A 406 -23.26 -15.32 1.47
C GLN A 406 -23.47 -16.72 0.89
N VAL A 407 -23.59 -17.77 1.69
CA VAL A 407 -23.78 -19.14 1.20
C VAL A 407 -25.06 -19.23 0.34
N GLY A 408 -24.92 -19.78 -0.87
CA GLY A 408 -25.96 -19.86 -1.89
C GLY A 408 -26.12 -18.60 -2.74
N ARG A 409 -25.43 -17.51 -2.43
CA ARG A 409 -25.45 -16.28 -3.25
C ARG A 409 -24.42 -16.36 -4.37
N GLU A 410 -24.70 -15.63 -5.45
CA GLU A 410 -23.78 -15.38 -6.54
C GLU A 410 -23.06 -14.05 -6.30
N LEU A 411 -21.73 -14.07 -6.28
CA LEU A 411 -20.89 -12.90 -6.05
C LEU A 411 -19.94 -12.69 -7.23
N ARG A 412 -19.59 -11.43 -7.49
CA ARG A 412 -18.48 -11.08 -8.38
C ARG A 412 -17.17 -11.33 -7.65
N VAL A 413 -16.26 -12.05 -8.30
CA VAL A 413 -14.93 -12.37 -7.76
C VAL A 413 -13.84 -12.00 -8.75
N LEU A 414 -12.67 -11.63 -8.22
CA LEU A 414 -11.46 -11.33 -8.96
C LEU A 414 -10.35 -12.30 -8.52
N VAL A 415 -9.81 -13.09 -9.45
CA VAL A 415 -8.77 -14.08 -9.17
C VAL A 415 -7.44 -13.38 -8.86
N ASP A 416 -6.83 -13.71 -7.73
CA ASP A 416 -5.54 -13.16 -7.32
C ASP A 416 -4.37 -14.11 -7.61
N LYS A 417 -4.54 -15.42 -7.35
CA LYS A 417 -3.50 -16.42 -7.58
C LYS A 417 -4.09 -17.81 -7.83
N ILE A 418 -3.29 -18.68 -8.44
CA ILE A 418 -3.61 -20.11 -8.62
C ILE A 418 -2.90 -20.91 -7.52
N GLU A 419 -3.62 -21.84 -6.90
CA GLU A 419 -3.11 -22.64 -5.78
C GLU A 419 -3.57 -24.10 -5.93
N GLY A 420 -2.68 -24.95 -6.45
CA GLY A 420 -2.99 -26.35 -6.72
C GLY A 420 -4.01 -26.51 -7.84
N GLU A 421 -5.12 -27.20 -7.56
CA GLU A 421 -6.24 -27.39 -8.49
C GLU A 421 -7.28 -26.24 -8.43
N ASP A 422 -7.12 -25.33 -7.46
CA ASP A 422 -8.04 -24.24 -7.16
C ASP A 422 -7.44 -22.87 -7.52
N ALA A 423 -8.27 -21.84 -7.44
CA ALA A 423 -7.83 -20.44 -7.50
C ALA A 423 -8.22 -19.70 -6.22
N ILE A 424 -7.36 -18.79 -5.75
CA ILE A 424 -7.68 -17.85 -4.68
C ILE A 424 -8.06 -16.53 -5.31
N ALA A 425 -9.23 -16.03 -4.95
CA ALA A 425 -9.85 -14.82 -5.43
C ALA A 425 -10.29 -13.94 -4.25
N ARG A 426 -10.80 -12.74 -4.55
CA ARG A 426 -11.48 -11.85 -3.60
C ARG A 426 -12.85 -11.46 -4.12
N THR A 427 -13.72 -11.06 -3.19
CA THR A 427 -15.00 -10.42 -3.55
C THR A 427 -14.86 -8.89 -3.54
N GLU A 428 -15.88 -8.18 -4.00
CA GLU A 428 -15.94 -6.72 -3.89
C GLU A 428 -15.90 -6.24 -2.42
N ALA A 429 -16.26 -7.10 -1.45
CA ALA A 429 -16.22 -6.81 -0.03
C ALA A 429 -14.82 -6.93 0.60
N ASP A 430 -13.80 -7.37 -0.15
CA ASP A 430 -12.49 -7.70 0.38
C ASP A 430 -11.37 -6.89 -0.27
N ALA A 431 -10.70 -6.05 0.52
CA ALA A 431 -9.51 -5.34 0.08
C ALA A 431 -8.28 -6.28 -0.01
N PRO A 432 -7.37 -6.05 -0.97
CA PRO A 432 -6.14 -6.85 -1.09
C PRO A 432 -5.32 -6.82 0.19
N ASP A 433 -4.78 -7.96 0.60
CA ASP A 433 -3.88 -8.16 1.74
C ASP A 433 -4.43 -7.76 3.13
N ILE A 434 -5.70 -7.34 3.22
CA ILE A 434 -6.29 -6.78 4.45
C ILE A 434 -7.49 -7.61 4.93
N ASP A 435 -8.39 -7.98 4.02
CA ASP A 435 -9.67 -8.62 4.36
C ASP A 435 -9.67 -10.12 4.00
N GLY A 436 -10.85 -10.70 3.79
CA GLY A 436 -11.02 -12.13 3.53
C GLY A 436 -10.65 -12.55 2.10
N SER A 437 -10.73 -13.85 1.86
CA SER A 437 -10.49 -14.45 0.54
C SER A 437 -11.65 -15.34 0.09
N CYS A 438 -11.65 -15.71 -1.19
CA CYS A 438 -12.62 -16.60 -1.80
C CYS A 438 -11.89 -17.68 -2.58
N ARG A 439 -11.97 -18.93 -2.12
CA ARG A 439 -11.42 -20.10 -2.81
C ARG A 439 -12.39 -20.60 -3.87
N LEU A 440 -11.93 -20.62 -5.12
CA LEU A 440 -12.67 -21.13 -6.28
C LEU A 440 -12.23 -22.55 -6.61
N MET A 441 -13.12 -23.51 -6.42
CA MET A 441 -12.78 -24.92 -6.61
C MET A 441 -12.63 -25.30 -8.09
N GLY A 442 -11.59 -26.08 -8.42
CA GLY A 442 -11.37 -26.62 -9.77
C GLY A 442 -11.06 -25.56 -10.83
N CYS A 443 -10.53 -24.41 -10.39
CA CYS A 443 -10.33 -23.22 -11.22
C CYS A 443 -8.85 -22.95 -11.58
N ALA A 444 -7.97 -23.95 -11.49
CA ALA A 444 -6.55 -23.79 -11.83
C ALA A 444 -6.25 -23.36 -13.29
N HIS A 445 -7.23 -23.44 -14.18
CA HIS A 445 -7.13 -23.00 -15.57
C HIS A 445 -7.34 -21.49 -15.75
N LEU A 446 -7.80 -20.78 -14.71
CA LEU A 446 -7.95 -19.33 -14.73
C LEU A 446 -6.59 -18.62 -14.60
N ALA A 447 -6.56 -17.33 -14.91
CA ALA A 447 -5.39 -16.48 -14.70
C ALA A 447 -5.68 -15.40 -13.64
N PRO A 448 -4.68 -14.93 -12.88
CA PRO A 448 -4.81 -13.72 -12.07
C PRO A 448 -5.38 -12.55 -12.88
N GLY A 449 -6.26 -11.77 -12.27
CA GLY A 449 -7.01 -10.70 -12.93
C GLY A 449 -8.24 -11.16 -13.72
N THR A 450 -8.56 -12.46 -13.71
CA THR A 450 -9.83 -12.96 -14.26
C THR A 450 -10.96 -12.61 -13.30
N GLU A 451 -12.00 -11.97 -13.83
CA GLU A 451 -13.26 -11.77 -13.12
C GLU A 451 -14.27 -12.81 -13.54
N LEU A 452 -15.13 -13.22 -12.61
CA LEU A 452 -16.27 -14.07 -12.91
C LEU A 452 -17.34 -13.93 -11.83
N LEU A 453 -18.52 -14.46 -12.13
CA LEU A 453 -19.55 -14.72 -11.13
C LEU A 453 -19.31 -16.11 -10.54
N ALA A 454 -19.34 -16.20 -9.21
CA ALA A 454 -19.16 -17.44 -8.49
C ALA A 454 -20.28 -17.64 -7.46
N THR A 455 -20.79 -18.86 -7.34
CA THR A 455 -21.78 -19.24 -6.33
C THR A 455 -21.05 -19.74 -5.09
N VAL A 456 -21.29 -19.08 -3.96
CA VAL A 456 -20.72 -19.48 -2.67
C VAL A 456 -21.41 -20.76 -2.19
N ILE A 457 -20.64 -21.80 -1.88
CA ILE A 457 -21.14 -23.10 -1.45
C ILE A 457 -20.83 -23.39 0.02
N ALA A 458 -19.82 -22.74 0.59
CA ALA A 458 -19.48 -22.78 1.99
C ALA A 458 -18.77 -21.50 2.41
N ALA A 459 -18.68 -21.29 3.72
CA ALA A 459 -18.00 -20.14 4.31
C ALA A 459 -17.32 -20.58 5.62
N ASP A 460 -16.16 -20.00 5.87
CA ASP A 460 -15.50 -19.86 7.17
C ASP A 460 -15.41 -18.35 7.49
N VAL A 461 -14.94 -17.97 8.67
CA VAL A 461 -14.96 -16.58 9.19
C VAL A 461 -14.39 -15.57 8.19
N MET A 462 -13.26 -15.89 7.54
CA MET A 462 -12.54 -15.00 6.61
C MET A 462 -12.24 -15.64 5.24
N GLU A 463 -12.83 -16.80 4.95
CA GLU A 463 -12.67 -17.48 3.66
C GLU A 463 -14.03 -17.98 3.15
N LEU A 464 -14.41 -17.55 1.95
CA LEU A 464 -15.53 -18.12 1.22
C LEU A 464 -15.03 -19.27 0.35
N VAL A 465 -15.85 -20.30 0.17
CA VAL A 465 -15.61 -21.36 -0.83
C VAL A 465 -16.71 -21.28 -1.87
N ALA A 466 -16.33 -21.17 -3.14
CA ALA A 466 -17.26 -20.98 -4.24
C ALA A 466 -16.89 -21.80 -5.48
N ILE A 467 -17.86 -21.93 -6.37
CA ILE A 467 -17.70 -22.52 -7.71
C ILE A 467 -18.10 -21.52 -8.78
N PRO A 468 -17.52 -21.55 -9.99
CA PRO A 468 -17.96 -20.71 -11.09
C PRO A 468 -19.46 -20.86 -11.34
N SER A 469 -20.15 -19.74 -11.52
CA SER A 469 -21.58 -19.77 -11.80
C SER A 469 -21.85 -20.36 -13.18
N THR A 470 -22.96 -21.11 -13.28
CA THR A 470 -23.45 -21.71 -14.53
C THR A 470 -24.45 -20.82 -15.26
N SER A 471 -24.74 -19.61 -14.75
CA SER A 471 -25.73 -18.71 -15.34
C SER A 471 -25.26 -18.13 -16.68
N GLU A 472 -26.16 -17.94 -17.66
CA GLU A 472 -25.82 -17.38 -19.00
C GLU A 472 -25.17 -15.99 -18.93
N LYS A 473 -25.38 -15.23 -17.84
CA LYS A 473 -24.70 -13.96 -17.56
C LYS A 473 -23.21 -14.13 -17.25
N ALA A 474 -22.80 -15.29 -16.73
CA ALA A 474 -21.40 -15.59 -16.38
C ALA A 474 -20.48 -15.74 -17.63
N ILE A 475 -21.06 -16.01 -18.80
CA ILE A 475 -20.29 -16.31 -20.03
C ILE A 475 -20.02 -15.04 -20.87
N ALA A 476 -20.80 -13.98 -20.68
CA ALA A 476 -20.87 -12.87 -21.64
C ALA A 476 -19.93 -11.67 -21.38
N HIS A 477 -19.23 -11.58 -20.23
CA HIS A 477 -18.55 -10.34 -19.83
C HIS A 477 -17.08 -10.44 -19.40
N PHE A 478 -16.47 -11.63 -19.47
CA PHE A 478 -15.14 -11.83 -18.93
C PHE A 478 -14.16 -12.19 -20.04
N SER A 479 -13.55 -11.16 -20.65
CA SER A 479 -12.40 -11.36 -21.51
C SER A 479 -11.20 -11.67 -20.62
N ALA A 480 -10.53 -12.80 -20.87
CA ALA A 480 -9.21 -13.07 -20.32
C ALA A 480 -8.29 -11.86 -20.60
N PRO A 481 -7.38 -11.52 -19.67
CA PRO A 481 -6.40 -10.47 -19.95
C PRO A 481 -5.63 -10.80 -21.24
N PRO A 482 -5.29 -9.78 -22.06
CA PRO A 482 -4.34 -10.01 -23.14
C PRO A 482 -3.04 -10.55 -22.53
N PRO A 483 -2.33 -11.45 -23.22
CA PRO A 483 -1.07 -12.00 -22.71
C PRO A 483 -0.15 -10.83 -22.35
N VAL A 484 0.36 -10.83 -21.12
CA VAL A 484 1.45 -9.94 -20.73
C VAL A 484 2.59 -10.24 -21.69
N GLN A 485 3.00 -9.25 -22.47
CA GLN A 485 4.27 -9.34 -23.17
C GLN A 485 5.34 -9.40 -22.07
N GLU A 486 5.75 -10.60 -21.70
CA GLU A 486 7.08 -10.79 -21.16
C GLU A 486 8.00 -10.09 -22.15
N GLN A 487 8.70 -9.04 -21.69
CA GLN A 487 9.90 -8.61 -22.38
C GLN A 487 10.86 -9.79 -22.28
N ALA A 488 10.72 -10.70 -23.24
CA ALA A 488 11.70 -11.71 -23.51
C ALA A 488 13.00 -10.96 -23.72
N CYS A 489 13.93 -11.13 -22.77
CA CYS A 489 15.33 -11.09 -23.12
C CYS A 489 15.50 -12.14 -24.22
N ASP A 490 15.49 -11.70 -25.47
CA ASP A 490 15.81 -12.52 -26.63
C ASP A 490 17.24 -13.07 -26.43
N HIS A 491 17.31 -14.27 -25.88
CA HIS A 491 18.31 -15.24 -26.21
C HIS A 491 17.66 -16.17 -27.23
N ASP A 492 17.96 -15.97 -28.52
CA ASP A 492 18.36 -17.12 -29.32
C ASP A 492 19.12 -16.78 -30.59
N HIS A 493 20.08 -17.67 -30.87
CA HIS A 493 20.85 -17.80 -32.11
C HIS A 493 19.94 -18.08 -33.31
N ASN A 494 20.28 -17.59 -34.52
CA ASN A 494 20.89 -18.42 -35.58
C ASN A 494 21.16 -17.70 -36.91
N HIS A 495 22.17 -18.23 -37.61
CA HIS A 495 22.35 -18.37 -39.07
C HIS A 495 22.78 -17.20 -39.98
N ASP A 496 24.02 -17.37 -40.47
CA ASP A 496 24.42 -17.51 -41.89
C ASP A 496 23.66 -16.70 -42.96
N HIS A 497 24.38 -15.83 -43.67
CA HIS A 497 24.69 -16.03 -45.09
C HIS A 497 25.66 -14.97 -45.65
N ASP A 498 26.72 -15.48 -46.29
CA ASP A 498 27.37 -15.02 -47.53
C ASP A 498 27.43 -13.52 -47.87
N HIS A 499 28.63 -12.91 -47.73
CA HIS A 499 29.52 -12.58 -48.86
C HIS A 499 30.79 -11.83 -48.42
#